data_AF-A0A077LPG4-F1
#
_entry.id   AF-A0A077LPG4-F1
#
_cell.length_a   1.000
_cell.length_b   1.000
_cell.length_c   1.000
_cell.angle_alpha   90.00
_cell.angle_beta   90.00
_cell.angle_gamma   90.00
#
_symmetry.space_group_name_H-M   'P 1'
#
loop_
_entity.id
_entity.type
_entity.pdbx_description
1 polymer ?
#
loop_
_entity_poly.entity_id
_entity_poly.type
_entity_poly.pdbx_seq_one_letter_code
_entity_poly.pdbx_strand_id
1 'polypeptide(L)'
;MHRFTALALLFSVAMISGCSTHHAVEQRPYSAEETLQLALEDLNRRGLSFDEYHARKAQLLANPQLQQVREFDHSAEVNVDAGVVSRDRQG
;
A
#
# COMPACT_ATOMS: atom_id res chain seq x y z
N MET A 1 -0.54 -0.95 -45.81
CA MET A 1 -1.34 -0.46 -44.68
C MET A 1 -0.99 -1.16 -43.36
N HIS A 2 -0.89 -2.50 -43.30
CA HIS A 2 -0.51 -3.25 -42.09
C HIS A 2 0.81 -2.84 -41.40
N ARG A 3 1.84 -2.41 -42.16
CA ARG A 3 3.14 -2.02 -41.61
C ARG A 3 3.08 -0.73 -40.79
N PHE A 4 2.28 0.24 -41.24
CA PHE A 4 2.08 1.50 -40.51
C PHE A 4 1.26 1.27 -39.24
N THR A 5 0.23 0.42 -39.31
CA THR A 5 -0.57 0.03 -38.14
C THR A 5 0.28 -0.71 -37.10
N ALA A 6 1.14 -1.62 -37.54
CA ALA A 6 2.07 -2.33 -36.65
C ALA A 6 3.07 -1.38 -35.96
N LEU A 7 3.63 -0.42 -36.71
CA LEU A 7 4.53 0.59 -36.16
C LEU A 7 3.82 1.51 -35.17
N ALA A 8 2.60 1.94 -35.47
CA ALA A 8 1.79 2.76 -34.56
C ALA A 8 1.49 2.01 -33.25
N LEU A 9 1.11 0.73 -33.33
CA LEU A 9 0.87 -0.11 -32.15
C LEU A 9 2.12 -0.29 -31.30
N LEU A 10 3.26 -0.59 -31.92
CA LEU A 10 4.54 -0.73 -31.20
C LEU A 10 4.94 0.57 -30.50
N PHE A 11 4.71 1.71 -31.15
CA PHE A 11 5.01 3.02 -30.58
C PHE A 11 4.09 3.35 -29.39
N SER A 12 2.80 3.03 -29.48
CA SER A 12 1.87 3.19 -28.36
C SER A 12 2.24 2.32 -27.16
N VAL A 13 2.63 1.06 -27.39
CA VAL A 13 3.07 0.15 -26.31
C VAL A 13 4.35 0.66 -25.64
N ALA A 14 5.32 1.16 -26.43
CA ALA A 14 6.56 1.72 -25.89
C ALA A 14 6.31 2.98 -25.03
N MET A 15 5.43 3.88 -25.47
CA MET A 15 5.08 5.09 -24.71
C MET A 15 4.37 4.78 -23.39
N ILE A 16 3.41 3.84 -23.39
CA ILE A 16 2.64 3.51 -22.19
C ILE A 16 3.50 2.73 -21.18
N SER A 17 4.36 1.82 -21.65
CA SER A 17 5.29 1.07 -20.78
C SER A 17 6.32 1.99 -20.11
N GLY A 18 6.65 3.12 -20.76
CA GLY A 18 7.49 4.19 -20.22
C GLY A 18 6.89 4.97 -19.05
N CYS A 19 5.57 4.93 -18.85
CA CYS A 19 4.89 5.64 -17.77
C CYS A 19 4.73 4.81 -16.48
N SER A 20 4.90 3.50 -16.55
CA SER A 20 4.86 2.61 -15.37
C SER A 20 6.22 1.97 -15.06
N THR A 21 7.25 2.22 -15.87
CA THR A 21 8.61 1.82 -15.53
C THR A 21 9.00 2.59 -14.28
N HIS A 22 8.82 1.90 -13.16
CA HIS A 22 9.31 2.24 -11.86
C HIS A 22 10.80 2.55 -12.03
N HIS A 23 11.15 3.81 -12.28
CA HIS A 23 12.53 4.26 -12.22
C HIS A 23 13.10 3.69 -10.95
N ALA A 24 14.25 3.01 -11.06
CA ALA A 24 14.95 2.38 -9.95
C ALA A 24 14.72 3.24 -8.72
N VAL A 25 13.84 2.76 -7.83
CA VAL A 25 13.47 3.48 -6.63
C VAL A 25 14.81 3.79 -6.00
N GLU A 26 15.12 5.07 -5.84
CA GLU A 26 16.25 5.49 -5.03
C GLU A 26 15.98 4.86 -3.66
N GLN A 27 16.57 3.68 -3.43
CA GLN A 27 16.48 2.90 -2.20
C GLN A 27 17.38 3.57 -1.16
N ARG A 28 17.15 4.86 -0.98
CA ARG A 28 17.62 5.59 0.18
C ARG A 28 17.01 4.90 1.39
N PRO A 29 17.81 4.55 2.42
CA PRO A 29 17.26 4.09 3.67
C PRO A 29 16.41 5.23 4.28
N TYR A 30 15.22 4.89 4.76
CA TYR A 30 14.38 5.84 5.49
C TYR A 30 15.06 6.27 6.79
N SER A 31 14.88 7.53 7.16
CA SER A 31 15.27 8.00 8.49
C SER A 31 14.41 7.33 9.56
N ALA A 32 14.82 7.44 10.83
CA ALA A 32 14.03 6.91 11.94
C ALA A 32 12.66 7.60 12.04
N GLU A 33 12.61 8.91 11.78
CA GLU A 33 11.38 9.70 11.78
C GLU A 33 10.47 9.32 10.62
N GLU A 34 11.03 9.13 9.42
CA GLU A 34 10.29 8.68 8.23
C GLU A 34 9.69 7.28 8.45
N THR A 35 10.47 6.38 9.04
CA THR A 35 10.02 5.01 9.36
C THR A 35 8.91 5.04 10.42
N LEU A 36 9.03 5.89 11.45
CA LEU A 36 7.98 6.08 12.45
C LEU A 36 6.69 6.66 11.84
N GLN A 37 6.82 7.65 10.94
CA GLN A 37 5.67 8.23 10.26
C GLN A 37 4.95 7.20 9.41
N LEU A 38 5.68 6.44 8.60
CA LEU A 38 5.14 5.37 7.77
C LEU A 38 4.45 4.29 8.61
N ALA A 39 5.02 3.99 9.77
CA ALA A 39 4.46 3.06 10.73
C ALA A 39 3.12 3.50 11.33
N LEU A 40 2.99 4.79 11.66
CA LEU A 40 1.76 5.37 12.16
C LEU A 40 0.69 5.46 11.07
N GLU A 41 1.09 5.75 9.83
CA GLU A 41 0.20 5.75 8.68
C GLU A 41 -0.40 4.36 8.44
N ASP A 42 0.44 3.32 8.40
CA ASP A 42 -0.02 1.94 8.27
C ASP A 42 -0.99 1.56 9.40
N LEU A 43 -0.68 1.92 10.65
CA LEU A 43 -1.57 1.68 11.79
C LEU A 43 -2.94 2.36 11.60
N ASN A 44 -2.96 3.61 11.11
CA ASN A 44 -4.19 4.35 10.86
C ASN A 44 -5.06 3.70 9.76
N ARG A 45 -4.46 2.95 8.81
CA ARG A 45 -5.18 2.31 7.71
C ARG A 45 -5.82 0.97 8.07
N ARG A 46 -5.47 0.37 9.22
CA ARG A 46 -5.87 -1.00 9.61
C ARG A 46 -7.30 -1.17 10.14
N GLY A 47 -8.09 -0.11 10.29
CA GLY A 47 -9.50 -0.21 10.70
C GLY A 47 -9.72 -0.85 12.08
N LEU A 48 -8.79 -0.64 13.01
CA LEU A 48 -8.83 -1.24 14.36
C LEU A 48 -9.88 -0.57 15.25
N SER A 49 -10.32 -1.29 16.28
CA SER A 49 -11.12 -0.71 17.36
C SER A 49 -10.30 0.34 18.14
N PHE A 50 -10.99 1.28 18.81
CA PHE A 50 -10.34 2.39 19.52
C PHE A 50 -9.27 1.93 20.51
N ASP A 51 -9.61 0.99 21.40
CA ASP A 51 -8.69 0.50 22.43
C ASP A 51 -7.49 -0.23 21.80
N GLU A 52 -7.74 -1.03 20.77
CA GLU A 52 -6.70 -1.77 20.05
C GLU A 52 -5.75 -0.83 19.31
N TYR A 53 -6.28 0.21 18.65
CA TYR A 53 -5.48 1.25 18.02
C TYR A 53 -4.55 1.93 19.03
N HIS A 54 -5.08 2.31 20.19
CA HIS A 54 -4.30 2.97 21.23
C HIS A 54 -3.23 2.07 21.83
N ALA A 55 -3.56 0.80 22.09
CA ALA A 55 -2.60 -0.19 22.57
C ALA A 55 -1.45 -0.40 21.56
N ARG A 56 -1.77 -0.58 20.27
CA ARG A 56 -0.75 -0.76 19.22
C ARG A 56 0.08 0.50 18.98
N LYS A 57 -0.53 1.69 19.04
CA LYS A 57 0.19 2.97 18.96
C LYS A 57 1.17 3.14 20.12
N ALA A 58 0.77 2.81 21.33
CA ALA A 58 1.64 2.88 22.50
C ALA A 58 2.83 1.92 22.38
N GLN A 59 2.60 0.69 21.92
CA GLN A 59 3.68 -0.28 21.64
C GLN A 59 4.66 0.25 20.59
N LEU A 60 4.14 0.88 19.52
CA LEU A 60 4.95 1.46 18.45
C LEU A 60 5.88 2.58 18.94
N LEU A 61 5.39 3.42 19.85
CA LEU A 61 6.16 4.52 20.45
C LEU A 61 7.13 4.04 21.54
N ALA A 62 6.78 2.97 22.26
CA ALA A 62 7.59 2.42 23.33
C ALA A 62 8.81 1.64 22.80
N ASN A 63 8.73 1.04 21.61
CA ASN A 63 9.82 0.25 21.06
C ASN A 63 10.10 0.57 19.57
N PRO A 64 11.06 1.47 19.28
CA PRO A 64 11.44 1.84 17.92
C PRO A 64 11.94 0.67 17.07
N GLN A 65 12.45 -0.41 17.67
CA GLN A 65 12.90 -1.58 16.90
C GLN A 65 11.74 -2.34 16.24
N LEU A 66 10.52 -2.25 16.79
CA LEU A 66 9.32 -2.80 16.14
C LEU A 66 8.97 -2.08 14.83
N GLN A 67 9.58 -0.92 14.57
CA GLN A 67 9.41 -0.19 13.31
C GLN A 67 10.31 -0.77 12.21
N GLN A 68 11.45 -1.37 12.56
CA GLN A 68 12.45 -1.91 11.62
C GLN A 68 12.19 -3.35 11.18
N VAL A 69 11.53 -4.17 12.01
CA VAL A 69 11.20 -5.59 11.69
C VAL A 69 9.93 -5.70 10.82
N ARG A 70 9.55 -4.62 10.12
CA ARG A 70 8.32 -4.57 9.34
C ARG A 70 8.50 -5.32 8.02
N GLU A 71 8.22 -6.61 8.06
CA GLU A 71 7.77 -7.31 6.86
C GLU A 71 6.51 -6.60 6.37
N PHE A 72 6.49 -6.17 5.11
CA PHE A 72 5.33 -5.51 4.52
C PHE A 72 4.16 -6.48 4.67
N ASP A 73 3.13 -6.11 5.43
CA ASP A 73 2.01 -6.99 5.71
C ASP A 73 1.18 -7.14 4.43
N HIS A 74 1.56 -8.11 3.60
CA HIS A 74 0.84 -8.49 2.39
C HIS A 74 -0.58 -8.99 2.70
N SER A 75 -0.96 -9.16 3.97
CA SER A 75 -2.32 -9.54 4.35
C SER A 75 -3.27 -8.34 4.42
N ALA A 76 -2.75 -7.10 4.32
CA ALA A 76 -3.55 -5.88 4.25
C ALA A 76 -4.01 -5.55 2.81
N GLU A 77 -4.07 -6.54 1.92
CA GLU A 77 -4.82 -6.39 0.68
C GLU A 77 -6.29 -6.25 1.06
N VAL A 78 -6.82 -5.04 0.90
CA VAL A 78 -8.25 -4.78 1.04
C VAL A 78 -8.95 -5.67 0.03
N ASN A 79 -9.52 -6.77 0.50
CA ASN A 79 -10.40 -7.58 -0.30
C ASN A 79 -11.66 -6.76 -0.58
N VAL A 80 -11.80 -6.28 -1.82
CA VAL A 80 -12.99 -5.55 -2.29
C VAL A 80 -14.24 -6.45 -2.29
N ASP A 81 -14.13 -7.76 -2.05
CA ASP A 81 -15.29 -8.67 -1.91
C ASP A 81 -16.07 -8.57 -0.58
N ALA A 82 -15.65 -7.77 0.40
CA ALA A 82 -16.48 -7.53 1.59
C ALA A 82 -17.70 -6.60 1.35
N GLY A 83 -18.05 -6.35 0.08
CA GLY A 83 -19.25 -5.62 -0.35
C GLY A 83 -20.51 -6.48 -0.53
N VAL A 84 -20.50 -7.77 -0.17
CA VAL A 84 -21.67 -8.65 -0.36
C VAL A 84 -22.42 -8.89 0.96
N VAL A 85 -23.49 -8.09 1.13
CA VAL A 85 -24.76 -8.43 1.78
C VAL A 85 -24.73 -8.65 3.31
N SER A 86 -24.78 -7.54 4.06
CA SER A 86 -25.60 -7.49 5.29
C SER A 86 -27.01 -7.04 4.91
N ARG A 87 -27.75 -7.92 4.22
CA ARG A 87 -29.21 -7.88 4.14
C ARG A 87 -29.71 -8.99 5.06
N ASP A 88 -29.83 -8.66 6.34
CA ASP A 88 -30.87 -9.19 7.23
C ASP A 88 -30.69 -8.60 8.62
N ARG A 89 -31.46 -7.53 8.87
CA ARG A 89 -32.17 -7.23 10.13
C ARG A 89 -32.47 -5.74 10.15
N GLN A 90 -33.66 -5.38 9.66
CA GLN A 90 -34.42 -4.21 10.11
C GLN A 90 -35.86 -4.34 9.59
N GLY A 91 -36.80 -4.51 10.53
CA GLY A 91 -38.25 -4.47 10.30
C GLY A 91 -38.92 -5.83 10.34
#